data_AF-E6M4N5-F1
#
_entry.id   AF-E6M4N5-F1
#
_cell.length_a   1.000
_cell.length_b   1.000
_cell.length_c   1.000
_cell.angle_alpha   90.00
_cell.angle_beta   90.00
_cell.angle_gamma   90.00
#
_symmetry.space_group_name_H-M   'P 1'
#
loop_
_entity.id
_entity.type
_entity.pdbx_description
1 polymer ?
#
loop_
_entity_poly.entity_id
_entity_poly.type
_entity_poly.pdbx_seq_one_letter_code
_entity_poly.pdbx_strand_id
1 'polypeptide(L)'
;MKDSLRELLRYLSAGEVPETLVLACDHSPLPHIPRRVCALHYDACWSGAPLGSLAQILALGVSQIAFVPCSRGEGLGRLLQLGDVVFPGRLRRWETTHQGRFAGKWVEVSQLGVSRRSFLGLSTTCALDLHANWQERSAQAFALLGVSEPPSDLPPAWTLQVGKCSVCGVCVAACPHQALSLTPDPEDADVLALTQDLARCEADGACLKLCPEHTLTAQGHPTWSQIHTGATQTLTEVKTKICPSCRSRFPATAGELCPLCAFRQDHPFGSLMPR
;
A
#
# COMPACT_ATOMS: atom_id res chain seq x y z
N MET A 1 3.08 -11.89 -2.51
CA MET A 1 2.57 -11.06 -3.63
C MET A 1 3.21 -9.68 -3.66
N LYS A 2 3.16 -8.87 -2.59
CA LYS A 2 3.72 -7.50 -2.64
C LYS A 2 5.23 -7.46 -2.97
N ASP A 3 6.02 -8.42 -2.45
CA ASP A 3 7.48 -8.43 -2.64
C ASP A 3 7.92 -8.83 -4.06
N SER A 4 7.43 -9.96 -4.58
CA SER A 4 7.76 -10.44 -5.94
C SER A 4 7.25 -9.49 -7.04
N LEU A 5 6.20 -8.70 -6.78
CA LEU A 5 5.73 -7.68 -7.72
C LEU A 5 6.77 -6.56 -7.91
N ARG A 6 7.43 -6.12 -6.84
CA ARG A 6 8.42 -5.03 -6.95
C ARG A 6 9.62 -5.45 -7.81
N GLU A 7 10.05 -6.70 -7.70
CA GLU A 7 11.11 -7.28 -8.54
C GLU A 7 10.72 -7.30 -10.02
N LEU A 8 9.50 -7.76 -10.31
CA LEU A 8 8.91 -7.70 -11.64
C LEU A 8 8.92 -6.27 -12.21
N LEU A 9 8.44 -5.30 -11.44
CA LEU A 9 8.36 -3.90 -11.90
C LEU A 9 9.75 -3.32 -12.19
N ARG A 10 10.76 -3.60 -11.33
CA ARG A 10 12.15 -3.18 -11.58
C ARG A 10 12.73 -3.82 -12.84
N TYR A 11 12.44 -5.09 -13.08
CA TYR A 11 12.89 -5.79 -14.28
C TYR A 11 12.28 -5.16 -15.53
N LEU A 12 10.96 -4.94 -15.52
CA LEU A 12 10.25 -4.32 -16.64
C LEU A 12 10.69 -2.87 -16.89
N SER A 13 10.87 -2.07 -15.84
CA SER A 13 11.27 -0.65 -15.97
C SER A 13 12.67 -0.45 -16.55
N ALA A 14 13.53 -1.46 -16.43
CA ALA A 14 14.93 -1.37 -16.83
C ALA A 14 15.23 -2.05 -18.18
N GLY A 15 14.34 -2.92 -18.64
CA GLY A 15 14.42 -3.61 -19.91
C GLY A 15 13.63 -2.92 -21.03
N GLU A 16 13.51 -3.64 -22.16
CA GLU A 16 12.53 -3.31 -23.19
C GLU A 16 11.18 -3.87 -22.74
N VAL A 17 10.18 -3.00 -22.63
CA VAL A 17 8.85 -3.37 -22.13
C VAL A 17 8.14 -4.20 -23.20
N PRO A 18 7.72 -5.44 -22.90
CA PRO A 18 7.07 -6.29 -23.89
C PRO A 18 5.67 -5.77 -24.20
N GLU A 19 5.25 -5.90 -25.47
CA GLU A 19 3.87 -5.60 -25.87
C GLU A 19 2.86 -6.52 -25.15
N THR A 20 3.15 -7.82 -25.10
CA THR A 20 2.37 -8.80 -24.34
C THR A 20 3.24 -9.48 -23.28
N LEU A 21 2.80 -9.40 -22.04
CA LEU A 21 3.36 -10.15 -20.92
C LEU A 21 2.49 -11.38 -20.64
N VAL A 22 3.08 -12.57 -20.67
CA VAL A 22 2.40 -13.81 -20.31
C VAL A 22 2.74 -14.17 -18.87
N LEU A 23 1.72 -14.37 -18.05
CA LEU A 23 1.87 -14.71 -16.64
C LEU A 23 1.31 -16.10 -16.36
N ALA A 24 2.13 -16.94 -15.75
CA ALA A 24 1.72 -18.18 -15.11
C ALA A 24 1.93 -18.05 -13.59
N CYS A 25 1.15 -18.80 -12.83
CA CYS A 25 1.40 -18.99 -11.40
C CYS A 25 1.69 -20.46 -11.10
N ASP A 26 2.08 -20.76 -9.86
CA ASP A 26 2.31 -22.13 -9.35
C ASP A 26 1.15 -23.12 -9.60
N HIS A 27 -0.05 -22.63 -9.86
CA HIS A 27 -1.25 -23.44 -10.12
C HIS A 27 -1.61 -23.54 -11.60
N SER A 28 -0.79 -22.97 -12.47
CA SER A 28 -0.94 -23.03 -13.92
C SER A 28 0.04 -24.07 -14.48
N PRO A 29 -0.35 -24.83 -15.53
CA PRO A 29 0.65 -25.55 -16.31
C PRO A 29 1.61 -24.54 -16.96
N LEU A 30 2.83 -24.96 -17.27
CA LEU A 30 3.79 -24.15 -18.02
C LEU A 30 3.78 -24.61 -19.50
N PRO A 31 2.90 -24.05 -20.36
CA PRO A 31 2.83 -24.45 -21.74
C PRO A 31 4.10 -24.04 -22.49
N HIS A 32 4.30 -24.66 -23.66
CA HIS A 32 5.29 -24.17 -24.61
C HIS A 32 4.91 -22.77 -25.08
N ILE A 33 5.87 -21.86 -25.02
CA ILE A 33 5.71 -20.47 -25.44
C ILE A 33 6.56 -20.17 -26.67
N PRO A 34 6.12 -19.28 -27.58
CA PRO A 34 6.97 -18.82 -28.68
C PRO A 34 8.19 -18.04 -28.17
N ARG A 35 9.32 -18.10 -28.90
CA ARG A 35 10.58 -17.42 -28.53
C ARG A 35 10.49 -15.91 -28.29
N ARG A 36 9.53 -15.23 -28.92
CA ARG A 36 9.38 -13.77 -28.88
C ARG A 36 8.46 -13.27 -27.76
N VAL A 37 7.93 -14.18 -26.96
CA VAL A 37 6.97 -13.85 -25.90
C VAL A 37 7.72 -13.73 -24.58
N CYS A 38 7.48 -12.63 -23.86
CA CYS A 38 7.94 -12.50 -22.48
C CYS A 38 6.99 -13.28 -21.58
N ALA A 39 7.45 -14.39 -21.03
CA ALA A 39 6.64 -15.25 -20.17
C ALA A 39 7.30 -15.42 -18.80
N LEU A 40 6.55 -15.04 -17.76
CA LEU A 40 7.03 -15.02 -16.40
C LEU A 40 6.21 -15.96 -15.53
N HIS A 41 6.92 -16.76 -14.75
CA HIS A 41 6.31 -17.58 -13.73
C HIS A 41 6.36 -16.83 -12.40
N TYR A 42 5.20 -16.74 -11.76
CA TYR A 42 5.02 -16.01 -10.52
C TYR A 42 4.73 -17.00 -9.40
N ASP A 43 5.45 -16.86 -8.29
CA ASP A 43 5.43 -17.73 -7.11
C ASP A 43 4.16 -17.64 -6.26
N ALA A 44 3.10 -17.03 -6.79
CA ALA A 44 1.82 -16.89 -6.13
C ALA A 44 0.66 -16.89 -7.14
N CYS A 45 -0.55 -17.19 -6.68
CA CYS A 45 -1.71 -17.25 -7.56
C CYS A 45 -2.20 -15.85 -7.98
N TRP A 46 -2.32 -15.62 -9.29
CA TRP A 46 -2.91 -14.40 -9.85
C TRP A 46 -4.43 -14.32 -9.71
N SER A 47 -5.10 -15.41 -9.36
CA SER A 47 -6.57 -15.47 -9.29
C SER A 47 -7.17 -14.53 -8.24
N GLY A 48 -6.37 -14.07 -7.28
CA GLY A 48 -6.74 -13.08 -6.26
C GLY A 48 -5.83 -11.86 -6.26
N ALA A 49 -5.12 -11.58 -7.36
CA ALA A 49 -4.27 -10.40 -7.44
C ALA A 49 -5.13 -9.11 -7.40
N PRO A 50 -4.77 -8.11 -6.59
CA PRO A 50 -5.47 -6.84 -6.57
C PRO A 50 -5.26 -6.10 -7.90
N LEU A 51 -6.27 -5.37 -8.39
CA LEU A 51 -6.18 -4.68 -9.68
C LEU A 51 -5.05 -3.65 -9.68
N GLY A 52 -4.75 -3.05 -8.52
CA GLY A 52 -3.60 -2.16 -8.35
C GLY A 52 -2.26 -2.78 -8.77
N SER A 53 -2.07 -4.11 -8.61
CA SER A 53 -0.85 -4.78 -9.09
C SER A 53 -0.79 -4.89 -10.61
N LEU A 54 -1.94 -5.11 -11.24
CA LEU A 54 -2.06 -5.17 -12.70
C LEU A 54 -1.93 -3.78 -13.32
N ALA A 55 -2.53 -2.77 -12.67
CA ALA A 55 -2.37 -1.37 -13.01
C ALA A 55 -0.89 -1.00 -13.05
N GLN A 56 -0.12 -1.37 -12.02
CA GLN A 56 1.32 -1.10 -11.96
C GLN A 56 2.08 -1.71 -13.16
N ILE A 57 1.75 -2.94 -13.59
CA ILE A 57 2.38 -3.56 -14.77
C ILE A 57 1.99 -2.82 -16.06
N LEU A 58 0.70 -2.52 -16.25
CA LEU A 58 0.20 -1.82 -17.44
C LEU A 58 0.74 -0.39 -17.54
N ALA A 59 0.89 0.31 -16.41
CA ALA A 59 1.42 1.67 -16.35
C ALA A 59 2.90 1.77 -16.72
N LEU A 60 3.66 0.66 -16.66
CA LEU A 60 5.03 0.60 -17.20
C LEU A 60 5.07 0.51 -18.73
N GLY A 61 3.93 0.41 -19.41
CA GLY A 61 3.83 0.38 -20.87
C GLY A 61 3.56 -1.00 -21.47
N VAL A 62 3.29 -2.01 -20.64
CA VAL A 62 2.81 -3.30 -21.16
C VAL A 62 1.41 -3.11 -21.74
N SER A 63 1.24 -3.41 -23.03
CA SER A 63 -0.05 -3.22 -23.71
C SER A 63 -1.08 -4.26 -23.28
N GLN A 64 -0.65 -5.52 -23.13
CA GLN A 64 -1.53 -6.64 -22.76
C GLN A 64 -0.89 -7.60 -21.76
N ILE A 65 -1.70 -8.07 -20.81
CA ILE A 65 -1.34 -9.14 -19.87
C ILE A 65 -2.19 -10.37 -20.21
N ALA A 66 -1.54 -11.48 -20.52
CA ALA A 66 -2.18 -12.75 -20.81
C ALA A 66 -1.92 -13.76 -19.69
N PHE A 67 -2.98 -14.30 -19.11
CA PHE A 67 -2.88 -15.24 -17.99
C PHE A 67 -3.02 -16.67 -18.47
N VAL A 68 -2.06 -17.52 -18.10
CA VAL A 68 -2.20 -18.96 -18.28
C VAL A 68 -3.28 -19.49 -17.34
N PRO A 69 -4.27 -20.26 -17.82
CA PRO A 69 -5.31 -20.82 -16.97
C PRO A 69 -4.74 -21.54 -15.75
N CYS A 70 -5.28 -21.26 -14.57
CA CYS A 70 -4.87 -21.92 -13.32
C CYS A 70 -5.97 -22.88 -12.85
N SER A 71 -5.59 -23.91 -12.09
CA SER A 71 -6.53 -24.88 -11.51
C SER A 71 -7.51 -24.26 -10.49
N ARG A 72 -7.22 -23.05 -9.97
CA ARG A 72 -8.10 -22.23 -9.13
C ARG A 72 -9.06 -21.34 -9.96
N GLY A 73 -9.56 -21.89 -11.08
CA GLY A 73 -10.05 -21.16 -12.25
C GLY A 73 -11.16 -20.11 -12.04
N GLU A 74 -11.94 -20.17 -10.95
CA GLU A 74 -12.99 -19.17 -10.66
C GLU A 74 -12.43 -17.76 -10.44
N GLY A 75 -11.30 -17.63 -9.73
CA GLY A 75 -10.73 -16.31 -9.43
C GLY A 75 -10.18 -15.59 -10.66
N LEU A 76 -9.59 -16.34 -11.60
CA LEU A 76 -9.12 -15.75 -12.87
C LEU A 76 -10.28 -15.25 -13.74
N GLY A 77 -11.41 -15.97 -13.77
CA GLY A 77 -12.61 -15.49 -14.45
C GLY A 77 -13.09 -14.15 -13.92
N ARG A 78 -13.20 -14.02 -12.59
CA ARG A 78 -13.58 -12.78 -11.92
C ARG A 78 -12.59 -11.64 -12.17
N LEU A 79 -11.29 -11.92 -12.09
CA LEU A 79 -10.23 -10.94 -12.35
C LEU A 79 -10.34 -10.36 -13.77
N LEU A 80 -10.55 -11.23 -14.76
CA LEU A 80 -10.71 -10.80 -16.16
C LEU A 80 -11.97 -9.98 -16.38
N GLN A 81 -13.09 -10.35 -15.75
CA GLN A 81 -14.33 -9.57 -15.81
C GLN A 81 -14.16 -8.17 -15.22
N LEU A 82 -13.57 -8.07 -14.02
CA LEU A 82 -13.27 -6.77 -13.40
C LEU A 82 -12.28 -5.98 -14.26
N GLY A 83 -11.25 -6.64 -14.78
CA GLY A 83 -10.25 -6.04 -15.62
C GLY A 83 -10.77 -5.54 -16.96
N ASP A 84 -11.82 -6.13 -17.53
CA ASP A 84 -12.42 -5.61 -18.77
C ASP A 84 -13.18 -4.29 -18.53
N VAL A 85 -13.74 -4.11 -17.34
CA VAL A 85 -14.36 -2.84 -16.91
C VAL A 85 -13.32 -1.75 -16.69
N VAL A 86 -12.16 -2.09 -16.12
CA VAL A 86 -11.14 -1.11 -15.72
C VAL A 86 -10.07 -0.87 -16.80
N PHE A 87 -9.68 -1.93 -17.52
CA PHE A 87 -8.62 -1.98 -18.51
C PHE A 87 -9.11 -2.72 -19.77
N PRO A 88 -10.08 -2.16 -20.51
CA PRO A 88 -10.77 -2.87 -21.60
C PRO A 88 -9.78 -3.43 -22.63
N GLY A 89 -9.88 -4.73 -22.91
CA GLY A 89 -9.02 -5.43 -23.89
C GLY A 89 -7.54 -5.57 -23.50
N ARG A 90 -7.12 -5.17 -22.29
CA ARG A 90 -5.73 -5.27 -21.83
C ARG A 90 -5.44 -6.55 -21.03
N LEU A 91 -6.46 -7.17 -20.43
CA LEU A 91 -6.32 -8.45 -19.73
C LEU A 91 -7.01 -9.55 -20.53
N ARG A 92 -6.34 -10.69 -20.71
CA ARG A 92 -6.93 -11.85 -21.42
C ARG A 92 -6.47 -13.18 -20.89
N ARG A 93 -7.18 -14.24 -21.27
CA ARG A 93 -6.66 -15.61 -21.14
C ARG A 93 -5.59 -15.84 -22.19
N TRP A 94 -4.52 -16.54 -21.80
CA TRP A 94 -3.55 -17.04 -22.75
C TRP A 94 -4.15 -18.21 -23.52
N GLU A 95 -4.23 -18.05 -24.84
CA GLU A 95 -4.59 -19.12 -25.75
C GLU A 95 -3.31 -19.70 -26.36
N THR A 96 -3.22 -21.02 -26.38
CA THR A 96 -2.04 -21.68 -26.94
C THR A 96 -2.02 -21.44 -28.45
N THR A 97 -1.03 -20.67 -28.91
CA THR A 97 -0.81 -20.44 -30.34
C THR A 97 0.04 -21.57 -30.95
N HIS A 98 -0.12 -21.79 -32.25
CA HIS A 98 0.46 -22.91 -33.00
C HIS A 98 1.96 -23.13 -32.71
N GLN A 99 2.32 -24.38 -32.43
CA GLN A 99 3.64 -24.78 -31.93
C GLN A 99 4.71 -24.65 -33.02
N GLY A 100 5.49 -23.58 -32.96
CA GLY A 100 6.74 -23.46 -33.71
C GLY A 100 7.81 -24.42 -33.15
N ARG A 101 8.80 -24.77 -33.99
CA ARG A 101 9.89 -25.70 -33.66
C ARG A 101 10.83 -25.23 -32.53
N PHE A 102 10.69 -23.99 -32.08
CA PHE A 102 11.55 -23.35 -31.08
C PHE A 102 10.72 -22.75 -29.94
N ALA A 103 10.96 -23.23 -28.72
CA ALA A 103 10.34 -22.71 -27.50
C ALA A 103 11.13 -21.53 -26.93
N GLY A 104 10.41 -20.54 -26.40
CA GLY A 104 10.92 -19.56 -25.44
C GLY A 104 11.12 -20.20 -24.06
N LYS A 105 11.59 -19.40 -23.10
CA LYS A 105 11.81 -19.85 -21.71
C LYS A 105 10.92 -19.09 -20.76
N TRP A 106 10.36 -19.81 -19.79
CA TRP A 106 9.76 -19.22 -18.60
C TRP A 106 10.86 -18.67 -17.71
N VAL A 107 10.65 -17.47 -17.19
CA VAL A 107 11.55 -16.84 -16.21
C VAL A 107 10.83 -16.72 -14.89
N GLU A 108 11.43 -17.26 -13.83
CA GLU A 108 10.93 -17.12 -12.46
C GLU A 108 11.08 -15.68 -11.99
N VAL A 109 9.99 -15.08 -11.52
CA VAL A 109 10.01 -13.68 -11.04
C VAL A 109 10.98 -13.51 -9.87
N SER A 110 11.04 -14.49 -8.96
CA SER A 110 11.97 -14.51 -7.82
C SER A 110 13.45 -14.67 -8.23
N GLN A 111 13.72 -15.06 -9.47
CA GLN A 111 15.07 -15.20 -10.02
C GLN A 111 15.45 -14.02 -10.94
N LEU A 112 14.60 -12.99 -11.02
CA LEU A 112 14.90 -11.80 -11.81
C LEU A 112 16.05 -11.03 -11.15
N GLY A 113 17.22 -11.09 -11.79
CA GLY A 113 18.35 -10.24 -11.43
C GLY A 113 18.12 -8.78 -11.82
N VAL A 114 19.03 -7.90 -11.39
CA VAL A 114 19.09 -6.54 -11.88
C VAL A 114 19.39 -6.52 -13.38
N SER A 115 18.73 -5.64 -14.13
CA SER A 115 19.04 -5.48 -15.55
C SER A 115 20.50 -5.05 -15.74
N ARG A 116 21.09 -5.34 -16.91
CA ARG A 116 22.44 -4.84 -17.25
C ARG A 116 22.53 -3.32 -17.19
N ARG A 117 21.46 -2.60 -17.58
CA ARG A 117 21.44 -1.13 -17.54
C ARG A 117 21.49 -0.61 -16.11
N SER A 118 20.70 -1.21 -15.23
CA SER A 118 20.71 -0.92 -13.80
C SER A 118 22.06 -1.26 -13.16
N PHE A 119 22.65 -2.41 -13.52
CA PHE A 119 23.98 -2.81 -13.05
C PHE A 119 25.08 -1.83 -13.47
N LEU A 120 24.98 -1.26 -14.67
CA LEU A 120 25.91 -0.26 -15.20
C LEU A 120 25.62 1.17 -14.72
N GLY A 121 24.68 1.37 -13.79
CA GLY A 121 24.33 2.68 -13.24
C GLY A 121 23.67 3.62 -14.26
N LEU A 122 23.14 3.09 -15.37
CA LEU A 122 22.42 3.89 -16.35
C LEU A 122 21.02 4.21 -15.81
N SER A 123 20.66 5.50 -15.82
CA SER A 123 19.34 5.95 -15.40
C SER A 123 18.24 5.25 -16.20
N THR A 124 17.32 4.62 -15.48
CA THR A 124 16.08 4.07 -16.03
C THR A 124 14.95 5.00 -15.62
N THR A 125 14.40 5.73 -16.59
CA THR A 125 13.18 6.53 -16.35
C THR A 125 12.01 5.56 -16.18
N CYS A 126 11.41 5.54 -14.99
CA CYS A 126 10.24 4.73 -14.67
C CYS A 126 9.06 5.67 -14.42
N ALA A 127 7.89 5.36 -15.01
CA ALA A 127 6.69 6.15 -14.80
C ALA A 127 6.13 6.05 -13.37
N LEU A 128 6.52 5.00 -12.64
CA LEU A 128 6.13 4.73 -11.26
C LEU A 128 7.30 4.96 -10.30
N ASP A 129 7.02 5.46 -9.10
CA ASP A 129 8.00 5.48 -8.01
C ASP A 129 8.14 4.07 -7.42
N LEU A 130 9.21 3.36 -7.77
CA LEU A 130 9.42 1.99 -7.27
C LEU A 130 9.79 1.91 -5.78
N HIS A 131 10.17 3.03 -5.16
CA HIS A 131 10.48 3.13 -3.73
C HIS A 131 9.25 3.32 -2.86
N ALA A 132 8.19 3.90 -3.41
CA ALA A 132 6.90 4.07 -2.74
C ALA A 132 6.33 2.73 -2.22
N ASN A 133 5.38 2.79 -1.30
CA ASN A 133 4.71 1.58 -0.82
C ASN A 133 3.79 1.00 -1.93
N TRP A 134 3.18 -0.17 -1.69
CA TRP A 134 2.34 -0.80 -2.72
C TRP A 134 1.11 0.06 -3.09
N GLN A 135 0.50 0.71 -2.11
CA GLN A 135 -0.72 1.50 -2.29
C GLN A 135 -0.44 2.79 -3.07
N GLU A 136 0.58 3.53 -2.69
CA GLU A 136 1.04 4.73 -3.40
C GLU A 136 1.33 4.44 -4.86
N ARG A 137 2.05 3.34 -5.16
CA ARG A 137 2.31 2.91 -6.53
C ARG A 137 1.04 2.53 -7.29
N SER A 138 0.11 1.83 -6.66
CA SER A 138 -1.18 1.51 -7.27
C SER A 138 -1.96 2.78 -7.63
N ALA A 139 -1.99 3.77 -6.73
CA ALA A 139 -2.66 5.04 -6.99
C ALA A 139 -2.01 5.82 -8.15
N GLN A 140 -0.68 5.86 -8.21
CA GLN A 140 0.06 6.42 -9.36
C GLN A 140 -0.29 5.68 -10.66
N ALA A 141 -0.33 4.35 -10.62
CA ALA A 141 -0.63 3.54 -11.79
C ALA A 141 -2.06 3.74 -12.30
N PHE A 142 -3.05 3.80 -11.41
CA PHE A 142 -4.43 4.10 -11.78
C PHE A 142 -4.53 5.50 -12.42
N ALA A 143 -3.90 6.51 -11.83
CA ALA A 143 -3.87 7.87 -12.38
C ALA A 143 -3.24 7.93 -13.78
N LEU A 144 -2.10 7.25 -13.99
CA LEU A 144 -1.44 7.16 -15.30
C LEU A 144 -2.29 6.47 -16.37
N LEU A 145 -3.12 5.51 -15.96
CA LEU A 145 -4.02 4.78 -16.85
C LEU A 145 -5.37 5.51 -17.07
N GLY A 146 -5.57 6.67 -16.45
CA GLY A 146 -6.83 7.42 -16.53
C GLY A 146 -7.97 6.77 -15.77
N VAL A 147 -7.67 5.88 -14.82
CA VAL A 147 -8.64 5.22 -13.94
C VAL A 147 -8.65 5.99 -12.62
N SER A 148 -9.75 6.68 -12.31
CA SER A 148 -9.87 7.42 -11.05
C SER A 148 -10.23 6.49 -9.89
N GLU A 149 -11.29 5.70 -10.03
CA GLU A 149 -11.77 4.80 -8.97
C GLU A 149 -12.17 3.44 -9.58
N PRO A 150 -11.33 2.40 -9.48
CA PRO A 150 -11.67 1.06 -9.93
C PRO A 150 -12.83 0.46 -9.10
N PRO A 151 -13.87 -0.12 -9.72
CA PRO A 151 -14.98 -0.73 -9.01
C PRO A 151 -14.51 -1.96 -8.23
N SER A 152 -14.97 -2.06 -6.97
CA SER A 152 -14.69 -3.19 -6.08
C SER A 152 -13.20 -3.39 -5.71
N ASP A 153 -12.31 -2.44 -6.04
CA ASP A 153 -10.93 -2.43 -5.54
C ASP A 153 -10.74 -1.19 -4.65
N LEU A 154 -10.82 -1.40 -3.34
CA LEU A 154 -10.64 -0.32 -2.35
C LEU A 154 -9.18 -0.26 -1.92
N PRO A 155 -8.64 0.94 -1.66
CA PRO A 155 -7.33 1.03 -1.06
C PRO A 155 -7.30 0.36 0.31
N PRO A 156 -6.18 -0.29 0.68
CA PRO A 156 -6.06 -0.92 1.99
C PRO A 156 -6.16 0.07 3.14
N ALA A 157 -5.71 1.32 2.95
CA ALA A 157 -5.80 2.38 3.96
C ALA A 157 -7.19 2.52 4.57
N TRP A 158 -7.21 2.86 5.86
CA TRP A 158 -8.44 3.28 6.53
C TRP A 158 -8.49 4.79 6.68
N THR A 159 -9.68 5.36 6.56
CA THR A 159 -9.96 6.71 7.07
C THR A 159 -10.23 6.58 8.57
N LEU A 160 -9.35 7.15 9.39
CA LEU A 160 -9.46 7.10 10.85
C LEU A 160 -10.32 8.23 11.39
N GLN A 161 -10.93 7.99 12.56
CA GLN A 161 -11.55 9.01 13.41
C GLN A 161 -11.05 8.86 14.84
N VAL A 162 -10.97 9.98 15.54
CA VAL A 162 -10.48 10.06 16.91
C VAL A 162 -11.53 10.73 17.80
N GLY A 163 -11.84 10.08 18.92
CA GLY A 163 -12.62 10.67 20.00
C GLY A 163 -11.77 11.57 20.91
N LYS A 164 -11.84 11.34 22.22
CA LYS A 164 -11.05 12.10 23.20
C LYS A 164 -9.57 11.66 23.19
N CYS A 165 -8.71 12.43 22.51
CA CYS A 165 -7.28 12.14 22.44
C CYS A 165 -6.53 12.68 23.66
N SER A 166 -5.69 11.85 24.28
CA SER A 166 -4.80 12.24 25.37
C SER A 166 -3.44 12.78 24.90
N VAL A 167 -3.23 12.90 23.58
CA VAL A 167 -1.98 13.32 22.92
C VAL A 167 -0.73 12.56 23.39
N CYS A 168 -0.91 11.29 23.79
CA CYS A 168 0.19 10.45 24.32
C CYS A 168 1.19 10.00 23.25
N GLY A 169 0.87 10.10 21.96
CA GLY A 169 1.75 9.74 20.85
C GLY A 169 1.93 8.24 20.59
N VAL A 170 1.27 7.36 21.36
CA VAL A 170 1.42 5.90 21.19
C VAL A 170 0.99 5.43 19.79
N CYS A 171 -0.07 5.99 19.23
CA CYS A 171 -0.52 5.66 17.88
C CYS A 171 0.50 6.01 16.79
N VAL A 172 1.24 7.12 16.97
CA VAL A 172 2.33 7.55 16.08
C VAL A 172 3.49 6.58 16.17
N ALA A 173 3.94 6.26 17.38
CA ALA A 173 5.05 5.34 17.61
C ALA A 173 4.73 3.89 17.17
N ALA A 174 3.46 3.48 17.28
CA ALA A 174 2.99 2.15 16.92
C ALA A 174 2.89 1.91 15.40
N CYS A 175 2.82 2.97 14.58
CA CYS A 175 2.61 2.83 13.15
C CYS A 175 3.94 2.53 12.43
N PRO A 176 4.14 1.32 11.86
CA PRO A 176 5.41 0.97 11.21
C PRO A 176 5.63 1.75 9.91
N HIS A 177 4.56 2.27 9.31
CA HIS A 177 4.60 3.03 8.05
C HIS A 177 4.68 4.54 8.25
N GLN A 178 4.76 5.02 9.50
CA GLN A 178 4.80 6.46 9.82
C GLN A 178 3.62 7.24 9.17
N ALA A 179 2.44 6.61 9.14
CA ALA A 179 1.23 7.18 8.55
C ALA A 179 0.50 8.15 9.50
N LEU A 180 0.94 8.25 10.75
CA LEU A 180 0.37 9.16 11.75
C LEU A 180 1.45 10.11 12.23
N SER A 181 1.09 11.37 12.47
CA SER A 181 1.98 12.38 13.00
C SER A 181 1.28 13.22 14.06
N LEU A 182 2.04 13.67 15.06
CA LEU A 182 1.54 14.56 16.10
C LEU A 182 2.44 15.79 16.13
N THR A 183 1.95 16.88 15.57
CA THR A 183 2.72 18.11 15.33
C THR A 183 2.07 19.30 16.03
N PRO A 184 2.86 20.26 16.53
CA PRO A 184 2.32 21.55 16.96
C PRO A 184 1.59 22.24 15.81
N ASP A 185 0.51 22.93 16.14
CA ASP A 185 -0.14 23.83 15.19
C ASP A 185 0.83 24.98 14.81
N PRO A 186 0.89 25.40 13.54
CA PRO A 186 1.78 26.48 13.11
C PRO A 186 1.47 27.83 13.75
N GLU A 187 0.21 28.11 14.08
CA GLU A 187 -0.25 29.37 14.66
C GLU A 187 -0.26 29.33 16.20
N ASP A 188 -0.44 28.14 16.79
CA ASP A 188 -0.50 27.94 18.23
C ASP A 188 0.31 26.72 18.70
N ALA A 189 1.52 26.96 19.22
CA ALA A 189 2.42 25.89 19.67
C ALA A 189 1.90 25.05 20.84
N ASP A 190 0.86 25.52 21.55
CA ASP A 190 0.19 24.77 22.61
C ASP A 190 -0.94 23.88 22.07
N VAL A 191 -1.33 24.01 20.80
CA VAL A 191 -2.22 23.07 20.13
C VAL A 191 -1.39 21.98 19.46
N LEU A 192 -1.77 20.72 19.67
CA LEU A 192 -1.20 19.58 18.94
C LEU A 192 -2.26 19.02 18.00
N ALA A 193 -1.91 18.93 16.73
CA ALA A 193 -2.71 18.28 15.70
C ALA A 193 -2.22 16.84 15.52
N LEU A 194 -3.14 15.88 15.62
CA LEU A 194 -2.91 14.50 15.20
C LEU A 194 -3.39 14.36 13.76
N THR A 195 -2.47 14.07 12.85
CA THR A 195 -2.74 13.94 11.41
C THR A 195 -2.47 12.53 10.91
N GLN A 196 -3.12 12.17 9.81
CA GLN A 196 -2.94 10.91 9.11
C GLN A 196 -2.58 11.16 7.64
N ASP A 197 -1.48 10.57 7.19
CA ASP A 197 -1.12 10.42 5.79
C ASP A 197 -1.86 9.20 5.22
N LEU A 198 -2.82 9.44 4.32
CA LEU A 198 -3.64 8.39 3.72
C LEU A 198 -2.83 7.49 2.79
N ALA A 199 -1.80 8.02 2.15
CA ALA A 199 -0.99 7.30 1.18
C ALA A 199 -0.07 6.28 1.85
N ARG A 200 0.45 6.62 3.03
CA ARG A 200 1.30 5.74 3.85
C ARG A 200 0.55 4.70 4.68
N CYS A 201 -0.75 4.87 4.90
CA CYS A 201 -1.51 3.95 5.73
C CYS A 201 -1.72 2.60 5.03
N GLU A 202 -1.16 1.51 5.58
CA GLU A 202 -1.40 0.14 5.09
C GLU A 202 -2.43 -0.65 5.93
N ALA A 203 -3.09 0.02 6.88
CA ALA A 203 -4.17 -0.53 7.71
C ALA A 203 -3.79 -1.77 8.57
N ASP A 204 -2.59 -1.80 9.15
CA ASP A 204 -2.18 -2.87 10.09
C ASP A 204 -2.98 -2.88 11.40
N GLY A 205 -3.61 -1.76 11.73
CA GLY A 205 -4.42 -1.57 12.94
C GLY A 205 -3.63 -1.51 14.25
N ALA A 206 -2.30 -1.40 14.21
CA ALA A 206 -1.47 -1.21 15.41
C ALA A 206 -1.90 0.03 16.22
N CYS A 207 -2.21 1.14 15.54
CA CYS A 207 -2.70 2.36 16.17
C CYS A 207 -4.04 2.20 16.89
N LEU A 208 -4.95 1.38 16.34
CA LEU A 208 -6.24 1.08 16.96
C LEU A 208 -6.06 0.23 18.22
N LYS A 209 -5.21 -0.81 18.13
CA LYS A 209 -4.97 -1.78 19.21
C LYS A 209 -4.22 -1.19 20.40
N LEU A 210 -3.25 -0.32 20.13
CA LEU A 210 -2.33 0.19 21.15
C LEU A 210 -2.72 1.56 21.71
N CYS A 211 -3.83 2.16 21.24
CA CYS A 211 -4.33 3.40 21.82
C CYS A 211 -4.81 3.16 23.27
N PRO A 212 -4.16 3.74 24.30
CA PRO A 212 -4.53 3.48 25.71
C PRO A 212 -5.93 4.01 26.06
N GLU A 213 -6.42 5.01 25.33
CA GLU A 213 -7.76 5.57 25.51
C GLU A 213 -8.82 4.87 24.66
N HIS A 214 -8.41 3.95 23.77
CA HIS A 214 -9.27 3.29 22.79
C HIS A 214 -10.17 4.23 21.99
N THR A 215 -9.68 5.43 21.66
CA THR A 215 -10.48 6.47 20.98
C THR A 215 -10.34 6.50 19.46
N LEU A 216 -9.43 5.72 18.91
CA LEU A 216 -9.23 5.58 17.47
C LEU A 216 -10.18 4.53 16.88
N THR A 217 -10.87 4.89 15.80
CA THR A 217 -11.76 3.98 15.03
C THR A 217 -11.53 4.11 13.53
N ALA A 218 -11.77 3.03 12.78
CA ALA A 218 -11.75 3.04 11.31
C ALA A 218 -13.17 3.24 10.78
N GLN A 219 -13.35 4.17 9.85
CA GLN A 219 -14.67 4.60 9.35
C GLN A 219 -14.92 4.25 7.88
N GLY A 220 -13.91 3.71 7.19
CA GLY A 220 -13.99 3.37 5.79
C GLY A 220 -12.61 3.41 5.14
N HIS A 221 -12.60 3.61 3.83
CA HIS A 221 -11.40 3.66 3.01
C HIS A 221 -11.33 5.01 2.29
N PRO A 222 -10.14 5.61 2.12
CA PRO A 222 -9.99 6.76 1.24
C PRO A 222 -10.21 6.33 -0.22
N THR A 223 -10.35 7.30 -1.10
CA THR A 223 -10.40 7.03 -2.53
C THR A 223 -8.99 6.93 -3.11
N TRP A 224 -8.82 6.28 -4.26
CA TRP A 224 -7.50 6.17 -4.91
C TRP A 224 -6.95 7.55 -5.32
N SER A 225 -7.84 8.48 -5.71
CA SER A 225 -7.48 9.87 -5.99
C SER A 225 -6.89 10.60 -4.77
N GLN A 226 -7.45 10.39 -3.57
CA GLN A 226 -6.92 10.98 -2.33
C GLN A 226 -5.52 10.47 -2.00
N ILE A 227 -5.26 9.19 -2.26
CA ILE A 227 -3.93 8.61 -2.10
C ILE A 227 -2.96 9.19 -3.13
N HIS A 228 -3.36 9.27 -4.40
CA HIS A 228 -2.49 9.77 -5.46
C HIS A 228 -2.06 11.23 -5.22
N THR A 229 -2.97 12.05 -4.68
CA THR A 229 -2.69 13.45 -4.33
C THR A 229 -1.90 13.62 -3.03
N GLY A 230 -1.60 12.54 -2.30
CA GLY A 230 -0.87 12.60 -1.03
C GLY A 230 -1.67 13.27 0.08
N ALA A 231 -2.99 13.10 0.08
CA ALA A 231 -3.86 13.78 1.03
C ALA A 231 -3.51 13.39 2.48
N THR A 232 -3.26 14.41 3.30
CA THR A 232 -3.14 14.29 4.75
C THR A 232 -4.43 14.82 5.38
N GLN A 233 -4.98 14.07 6.34
CA GLN A 233 -6.17 14.50 7.08
C GLN A 233 -5.84 14.81 8.54
N THR A 234 -6.41 15.88 9.08
CA THR A 234 -6.36 16.17 10.52
C THR A 234 -7.45 15.37 11.22
N LEU A 235 -7.04 14.51 12.16
CA LEU A 235 -7.97 13.67 12.93
C LEU A 235 -8.55 14.42 14.12
N THR A 236 -7.72 15.20 14.82
CA THR A 236 -8.12 16.01 15.96
C THR A 236 -7.05 17.05 16.29
N GLU A 237 -7.48 18.13 16.90
CA GLU A 237 -6.63 19.16 17.49
C GLU A 237 -6.92 19.24 18.98
N VAL A 238 -5.87 19.25 19.78
CA VAL A 238 -5.99 19.26 21.23
C VAL A 238 -5.15 20.39 21.79
N LYS A 239 -5.79 21.32 22.50
CA LYS A 239 -5.07 22.31 23.29
C LYS A 239 -4.37 21.59 24.45
N THR A 240 -3.07 21.81 24.57
CA THR A 240 -2.19 21.18 25.54
C THR A 240 -1.57 22.19 26.47
N LYS A 241 -1.06 21.70 27.60
CA LYS A 241 -0.17 22.45 28.48
C LYS A 241 0.91 21.54 29.03
N ILE A 242 1.96 22.14 29.60
CA ILE A 242 3.08 21.41 30.20
C ILE A 242 2.79 21.16 31.67
N CYS A 243 2.91 19.91 32.12
CA CYS A 243 2.74 19.58 33.53
C CYS A 243 3.86 20.20 34.37
N PRO A 244 3.57 20.96 35.43
CA PRO A 244 4.62 21.59 36.26
C PRO A 244 5.47 20.56 37.03
N SER A 245 4.96 19.34 37.26
CA SER A 245 5.66 18.28 38.01
C SER A 245 6.60 17.45 37.14
N CYS A 246 6.11 16.88 36.02
CA CYS A 246 6.89 15.98 35.17
C CYS A 246 7.29 16.55 33.81
N ARG A 247 6.83 17.77 33.49
CA ARG A 247 7.06 18.47 32.21
C ARG A 247 6.50 17.76 30.96
N SER A 248 5.68 16.72 31.10
CA SER A 248 4.98 16.13 29.96
C SER A 248 3.91 17.08 29.43
N ARG A 249 3.72 17.11 28.10
CA ARG A 249 2.51 17.70 27.51
C ARG A 249 1.31 16.81 27.78
N PHE A 250 0.17 17.43 28.03
CA PHE A 250 -1.10 16.74 28.24
C PHE A 250 -2.28 17.68 27.87
N PRO A 251 -3.50 17.16 27.66
CA PRO A 251 -4.65 17.99 27.34
C PRO A 251 -4.92 19.04 28.41
N ALA A 252 -5.08 20.31 28.01
CA ALA A 252 -5.31 21.42 28.93
C ALA A 252 -6.60 21.26 29.76
N THR A 253 -7.54 20.45 29.27
CA THR A 253 -8.82 20.12 29.92
C THR A 253 -8.70 19.12 31.08
N ALA A 254 -7.55 18.47 31.28
CA ALA A 254 -7.40 17.41 32.28
C ALA A 254 -7.11 17.89 33.72
N GLY A 255 -6.96 19.20 33.94
CA GLY A 255 -6.66 19.79 35.26
C GLY A 255 -5.26 20.42 35.33
N GLU A 256 -4.78 20.79 36.53
CA GLU A 256 -3.47 21.45 36.72
C GLU A 256 -2.26 20.51 36.51
N LEU A 257 -2.43 19.23 36.80
CA LEU A 257 -1.41 18.19 36.61
C LEU A 257 -1.85 17.20 35.54
N CYS A 258 -0.89 16.53 34.90
CA CYS A 258 -1.22 15.44 33.99
C CYS A 258 -1.85 14.27 34.79
N PRO A 259 -2.67 13.40 34.15
CA PRO A 259 -3.39 12.33 34.85
C PRO A 259 -2.50 11.43 35.72
N LEU A 260 -1.28 11.14 35.27
CA LEU A 260 -0.33 10.33 36.04
C LEU A 260 0.21 11.05 37.29
N CYS A 261 0.53 12.34 37.18
CA CYS A 261 1.02 13.13 38.31
C CYS A 261 -0.09 13.41 39.33
N ALA A 262 -1.31 13.67 38.87
CA ALA A 262 -2.48 13.79 39.73
C ALA A 262 -2.70 12.50 40.52
N PHE A 263 -2.72 11.34 39.84
CA PHE A 263 -2.87 10.04 40.51
C PHE A 263 -1.77 9.77 41.54
N ARG A 264 -0.50 10.07 41.22
CA ARG A 264 0.63 9.86 42.15
C ARG A 264 0.57 10.75 43.38
N GLN A 265 -0.01 11.95 43.28
CA GLN A 265 -0.22 12.80 44.45
C GLN A 265 -1.29 12.23 45.38
N ASP A 266 -2.40 11.74 44.81
CA ASP A 266 -3.49 11.15 45.58
C ASP A 266 -3.15 9.76 46.13
N HIS A 267 -2.25 9.04 45.45
CA HIS A 267 -1.84 7.68 45.79
C HIS A 267 -0.30 7.50 45.75
N PRO A 268 0.44 7.98 46.77
CA PRO A 268 1.91 7.99 46.77
C PRO A 268 2.57 6.61 46.61
N PHE A 269 1.89 5.56 47.09
CA PHE A 269 2.33 4.16 46.99
C PHE A 269 1.47 3.33 46.03
N GLY A 270 0.55 3.98 45.29
CA GLY A 270 -0.35 3.32 44.35
C GLY A 270 0.33 3.02 43.02
N SER A 271 -0.02 1.89 42.42
CA SER A 271 0.36 1.54 41.05
C SER A 271 -0.86 1.61 40.13
N LEU A 272 -0.76 2.38 39.05
CA LEU A 272 -1.69 2.28 37.93
C LEU A 272 -1.15 1.27 36.93
N MET A 273 -1.95 0.26 36.60
CA MET A 273 -1.69 -0.49 35.39
C MET A 273 -2.05 0.38 34.17
N PRO A 274 -1.23 0.39 33.11
CA PRO A 274 -1.64 0.95 31.83
C PRO A 274 -2.97 0.29 31.42
N ARG A 275 -3.97 1.11 31.07
CA ARG A 275 -5.20 0.61 30.47
C ARG A 275 -4.96 0.27 29.02
#